data_AF-A0A3P9CNE0-F1
#
_entry.id   AF-A0A3P9CNE0-F1
#
_cell.length_a   1.000
_cell.length_b   1.000
_cell.length_c   1.000
_cell.angle_alpha   90.00
_cell.angle_beta   90.00
_cell.angle_gamma   90.00
#
_symmetry.space_group_name_H-M   'P 1'
#
loop_
_entity.id
_entity.type
_entity.pdbx_description
1 polymer ?
#
loop_
_entity_poly.entity_id
_entity_poly.type
_entity_poly.pdbx_seq_one_letter_code
_entity_poly.pdbx_strand_id
1 'polypeptide(L)'
;TFKLYSMVLSIFSLNVRLWSSVLMTRVFVYGTLKKGQPNNYRMFDSNNGKAEYLGSAFTSQKYPLVITTKDNIPFLLNIPGQGHRVHGEIYKVDDQMLKFLDTFKSVPTWYQRTVVQLEVKEWVGKTEGEEKVSPGSITDVFVYTATTYKPDWRSLPCYENYDSEGDHGLKYNTEEKL
;
A
#
# COMPACT_ATOMS: atom_id res chain seq x y z
N THR A 1 -26.69 -68.46 4.85
CA THR A 1 -27.39 -67.59 3.89
C THR A 1 -27.49 -66.20 4.49
N PHE A 2 -26.84 -65.21 3.87
CA PHE A 2 -27.01 -63.73 3.99
C PHE A 2 -27.20 -63.09 5.39
N LYS A 3 -26.19 -62.36 5.90
CA LYS A 3 -26.07 -60.86 6.00
C LYS A 3 -27.10 -60.23 6.98
N LEU A 4 -26.73 -59.38 7.95
CA LEU A 4 -26.09 -58.07 7.72
C LEU A 4 -25.67 -57.38 9.06
N TYR A 5 -24.42 -56.91 9.10
CA TYR A 5 -23.83 -55.70 9.73
C TYR A 5 -24.30 -55.17 11.10
N SER A 6 -23.34 -55.05 12.02
CA SER A 6 -23.17 -53.86 12.86
C SER A 6 -21.75 -53.30 12.64
N MET A 7 -21.67 -52.10 12.07
CA MET A 7 -20.42 -51.43 11.70
C MET A 7 -19.99 -50.52 12.84
N VAL A 8 -18.78 -50.73 13.33
CA VAL A 8 -18.09 -49.87 14.30
C VAL A 8 -17.80 -48.53 13.60
N LEU A 9 -18.45 -47.44 14.02
CA LEU A 9 -18.02 -46.10 13.63
C LEU A 9 -16.80 -45.72 14.49
N SER A 10 -15.62 -45.92 13.91
CA SER A 10 -14.37 -45.37 14.43
C SER A 10 -14.32 -43.87 14.14
N ILE A 11 -13.97 -43.10 15.16
CA ILE A 11 -13.93 -41.64 15.18
C ILE A 11 -12.82 -41.16 14.23
N PHE A 12 -13.19 -40.55 13.10
CA PHE A 12 -12.26 -39.69 12.36
C PHE A 12 -12.25 -38.31 13.02
N SER A 13 -11.23 -38.07 13.83
CA SER A 13 -10.90 -36.74 14.34
C SER A 13 -10.42 -35.89 13.16
N LEU A 14 -11.35 -35.14 12.56
CA LEU A 14 -11.02 -34.13 11.55
C LEU A 14 -10.29 -32.99 12.27
N ASN A 15 -8.96 -32.98 12.19
CA ASN A 15 -8.16 -31.79 12.45
C ASN A 15 -8.48 -30.77 11.36
N VAL A 16 -9.57 -30.01 11.54
CA VAL A 16 -9.82 -28.80 10.76
C VAL A 16 -8.79 -27.78 11.24
N ARG A 17 -7.60 -27.78 10.62
CA ARG A 17 -6.73 -26.62 10.64
C ARG A 17 -7.50 -25.50 9.96
N LEU A 18 -8.19 -24.68 10.75
CA LEU A 18 -8.65 -23.36 10.32
C LEU A 18 -7.40 -22.56 9.96
N TRP A 19 -6.96 -22.66 8.71
CA TRP A 19 -6.07 -21.66 8.15
C TRP A 19 -6.88 -20.38 8.15
N SER A 20 -6.62 -19.51 9.13
CA SER A 20 -7.02 -18.11 9.02
C SER A 20 -6.37 -17.62 7.74
N SER A 21 -7.14 -17.56 6.66
CA SER A 21 -6.73 -16.87 5.45
C SER A 21 -6.66 -15.41 5.87
N VAL A 22 -5.46 -14.97 6.24
CA VAL A 22 -5.18 -13.57 6.48
C VAL A 22 -5.51 -12.86 5.17
N LEU A 23 -6.50 -11.96 5.18
CA LEU A 23 -6.82 -11.16 4.01
C LEU A 23 -5.59 -10.29 3.72
N MET A 24 -4.99 -10.49 2.56
CA MET A 24 -3.82 -9.73 2.15
C MET A 24 -4.26 -8.66 1.14
N THR A 25 -3.94 -7.42 1.43
CA THR A 25 -4.33 -6.25 0.64
C THR A 25 -3.13 -5.66 -0.08
N ARG A 26 -3.29 -5.27 -1.35
CA ARG A 26 -2.24 -4.57 -2.10
C ARG A 26 -2.35 -3.06 -1.88
N VAL A 27 -1.26 -2.44 -1.45
CA VAL A 27 -1.13 -1.00 -1.20
C VAL A 27 0.02 -0.43 -2.02
N PHE A 28 -0.21 0.71 -2.63
CA PHE A 28 0.79 1.51 -3.32
C PHE A 28 1.31 2.63 -2.44
N VAL A 29 2.62 2.71 -2.30
CA VAL A 29 3.29 3.78 -1.57
C VAL A 29 4.16 4.61 -2.53
N TYR A 30 3.99 5.92 -2.49
CA TYR A 30 4.69 6.86 -3.38
C TYR A 30 5.61 7.83 -2.62
N GLY A 31 5.42 7.97 -1.30
CA GLY A 31 6.05 8.98 -0.45
C GLY A 31 7.01 8.39 0.58
N THR A 32 6.92 8.88 1.82
CA THR A 32 7.85 8.55 2.92
C THR A 32 7.96 7.07 3.30
N LEU A 33 7.03 6.23 2.86
CA LEU A 33 7.01 4.79 3.15
C LEU A 33 7.80 3.95 2.14
N LYS A 34 8.22 4.52 1.00
CA LYS A 34 9.03 3.79 0.01
C LYS A 34 10.39 3.37 0.56
N LYS A 35 11.03 2.36 -0.02
CA LYS A 35 12.39 1.96 0.34
C LYS A 35 13.35 3.16 0.30
N GLY A 36 14.18 3.28 1.34
CA GLY A 36 15.13 4.38 1.49
C GLY A 36 14.51 5.72 1.95
N GLN A 37 13.19 5.78 2.15
CA GLN A 37 12.50 6.98 2.63
C GLN A 37 12.28 6.95 4.16
N PRO A 38 12.07 8.12 4.80
CA PRO A 38 12.19 8.27 6.26
C PRO A 38 11.29 7.37 7.12
N ASN A 39 10.12 6.96 6.61
CA ASN A 39 9.15 6.15 7.36
C ASN A 39 9.11 4.68 6.93
N ASN A 40 10.01 4.23 6.04
CA ASN A 40 10.01 2.86 5.53
C ASN A 40 10.12 1.79 6.63
N TYR A 41 10.86 2.09 7.71
CA TYR A 41 11.03 1.17 8.84
C TYR A 41 9.68 0.74 9.45
N ARG A 42 8.64 1.59 9.39
CA ARG A 42 7.31 1.30 9.92
C ARG A 42 6.60 0.18 9.16
N MET A 43 6.94 -0.06 7.89
CA MET A 43 6.41 -1.16 7.07
C MET A 43 6.90 -2.54 7.52
N PHE A 44 7.99 -2.59 8.30
CA PHE A 44 8.66 -3.83 8.70
C PHE A 44 8.76 -4.00 10.22
N ASP A 45 8.13 -3.11 10.99
CA ASP A 45 7.93 -3.29 12.42
C ASP A 45 6.83 -4.34 12.65
N SER A 46 7.19 -5.44 13.32
CA SER A 46 6.28 -6.55 13.58
C SER A 46 5.08 -6.19 14.46
N ASN A 47 5.15 -5.08 15.21
CA ASN A 47 4.02 -4.57 15.97
C ASN A 47 2.94 -3.94 15.07
N ASN A 48 3.32 -3.47 13.88
CA ASN A 48 2.40 -2.84 12.94
C ASN A 48 1.69 -3.87 12.05
N GLY A 49 2.22 -5.09 11.90
CA GLY A 49 1.68 -6.14 11.04
C GLY A 49 2.71 -6.60 10.01
N LYS A 50 2.26 -7.25 8.93
CA LYS A 50 3.15 -7.75 7.86
C LYS A 50 3.02 -6.92 6.59
N ALA A 51 4.16 -6.63 5.97
CA ALA A 51 4.24 -6.08 4.61
C ALA A 51 5.28 -6.86 3.79
N GLU A 52 4.92 -7.21 2.57
CA GLU A 52 5.80 -7.86 1.58
C GLU A 52 5.91 -6.95 0.35
N TYR A 53 7.14 -6.63 -0.06
CA TYR A 53 7.38 -5.88 -1.29
C TYR A 53 7.07 -6.75 -2.51
N LEU A 54 6.21 -6.25 -3.41
CA LEU A 54 5.81 -6.97 -4.62
C LEU A 54 6.48 -6.43 -5.87
N GLY A 55 6.85 -5.15 -5.92
CA GLY A 55 7.41 -4.54 -7.13
C GLY A 55 7.27 -3.03 -7.22
N SER A 56 7.71 -2.47 -8.33
CA SER A 56 7.61 -1.05 -8.64
C SER A 56 6.55 -0.80 -9.72
N ALA A 57 5.93 0.37 -9.68
CA ALA A 57 4.84 0.72 -10.59
C ALA A 57 4.69 2.24 -10.75
N PHE A 58 3.92 2.63 -11.77
CA PHE A 58 3.49 4.00 -11.99
C PHE A 58 1.98 4.09 -11.90
N THR A 59 1.43 5.19 -11.40
CA THR A 59 0.00 5.47 -11.60
C THR A 59 -0.33 5.47 -13.10
N SER A 60 -1.42 4.82 -13.50
CA SER A 60 -1.84 4.79 -14.91
C SER A 60 -2.27 6.18 -15.37
N GLN A 61 -2.99 6.89 -14.52
CA GLN A 61 -3.33 8.30 -14.72
C GLN A 61 -2.31 9.23 -14.06
N LYS A 62 -2.30 10.49 -14.48
CA LYS A 62 -1.52 11.54 -13.82
C LYS A 62 -2.20 11.96 -12.53
N TYR A 63 -1.42 12.27 -11.49
CA TYR A 63 -1.87 12.89 -10.26
C TYR A 63 -0.90 14.01 -9.81
N PRO A 64 -1.40 15.08 -9.17
CA PRO A 64 -0.54 16.03 -8.48
C PRO A 64 0.04 15.40 -7.22
N LEU A 65 1.31 15.04 -7.24
CA LEU A 65 2.09 14.73 -6.05
C LEU A 65 2.84 15.99 -5.64
N VAL A 66 2.50 16.57 -4.50
CA VAL A 66 3.04 17.84 -4.02
C VAL A 66 3.72 17.65 -2.67
N ILE A 67 4.74 18.46 -2.38
CA ILE A 67 5.38 18.52 -1.06
C ILE A 67 4.87 19.78 -0.37
N THR A 68 4.32 19.63 0.83
CA THR A 68 3.63 20.72 1.54
C THR A 68 3.70 20.54 3.05
N THR A 69 3.01 21.43 3.78
CA THR A 69 3.06 21.60 5.25
C THR A 69 4.44 22.06 5.75
N LYS A 70 4.52 22.41 7.03
CA LYS A 70 5.79 22.74 7.69
C LYS A 70 6.76 21.56 7.76
N ASP A 71 6.25 20.33 7.61
CA ASP A 71 7.02 19.10 7.78
C ASP A 71 7.45 18.48 6.44
N ASN A 72 7.20 19.18 5.32
CA ASN A 72 7.53 18.74 3.96
C ASN A 72 6.97 17.34 3.63
N ILE A 73 5.71 17.11 3.99
CA ILE A 73 5.00 15.86 3.77
C ILE A 73 4.58 15.78 2.29
N PRO A 74 4.82 14.64 1.60
CA PRO A 74 4.32 14.41 0.25
C PRO A 74 2.85 14.01 0.26
N PHE A 75 2.01 14.74 -0.48
CA PHE A 75 0.60 14.45 -0.68
C PHE A 75 0.30 14.15 -2.14
N LEU A 76 -0.40 13.03 -2.38
CA LEU A 76 -1.03 12.75 -3.66
C LEU A 76 -2.46 13.31 -3.67
N LEU A 77 -2.68 14.42 -4.36
CA LEU A 77 -4.01 15.02 -4.45
C LEU A 77 -4.88 14.17 -5.37
N ASN A 78 -6.12 13.87 -4.95
CA ASN A 78 -7.06 13.08 -5.75
C ASN A 78 -7.68 13.92 -6.88
N ILE A 79 -6.85 14.30 -7.85
CA ILE A 79 -7.21 15.05 -9.04
C ILE A 79 -6.67 14.30 -10.27
N PRO A 80 -7.32 13.19 -10.65
CA PRO A 80 -6.87 12.37 -11.78
C PRO A 80 -6.76 13.21 -13.07
N GLY A 81 -5.71 12.96 -13.84
CA GLY A 81 -5.42 13.63 -15.11
C GLY A 81 -4.50 14.85 -15.00
N GLN A 82 -4.15 15.31 -13.79
CA GLN A 82 -3.25 16.46 -13.57
C GLN A 82 -1.90 16.02 -13.00
N GLY A 83 -0.86 16.85 -13.10
CA GLY A 83 0.47 16.52 -12.58
C GLY A 83 1.21 15.47 -13.43
N HIS A 84 1.73 14.42 -12.79
CA HIS A 84 2.57 13.40 -13.42
C HIS A 84 2.07 11.98 -13.14
N ARG A 85 2.54 11.02 -13.92
CA ARG A 85 2.41 9.62 -13.53
C ARG A 85 3.39 9.36 -12.39
N VAL A 86 2.86 9.01 -11.22
CA VAL A 86 3.66 8.95 -9.99
C VAL A 86 4.30 7.58 -9.85
N HIS A 87 5.61 7.55 -9.63
CA HIS A 87 6.39 6.35 -9.38
C HIS A 87 6.34 5.95 -7.91
N GLY A 88 6.19 4.65 -7.66
CA GLY A 88 6.18 4.10 -6.32
C GLY A 88 6.28 2.58 -6.28
N GLU A 89 5.92 2.03 -5.14
CA GLU A 89 6.15 0.64 -4.77
C GLU A 89 4.82 -0.01 -4.37
N ILE A 90 4.62 -1.26 -4.80
CA ILE A 90 3.48 -2.08 -4.41
C ILE A 90 3.90 -3.00 -3.28
N TYR A 91 3.14 -2.98 -2.20
CA TYR A 91 3.27 -3.88 -1.06
C TYR A 91 2.01 -4.71 -0.88
N LYS A 92 2.18 -5.95 -0.46
CA LYS A 92 1.12 -6.81 0.05
C LYS A 92 1.13 -6.74 1.57
N VAL A 93 0.02 -6.34 2.18
CA VAL A 93 -0.07 -6.12 3.63
C VAL A 93 -1.20 -6.93 4.25
N ASP A 94 -1.03 -7.36 5.49
CA ASP A 94 -2.15 -7.94 6.26
C ASP A 94 -3.09 -6.86 6.81
N ASP A 95 -4.23 -7.30 7.35
CA ASP A 95 -5.23 -6.39 7.93
C ASP A 95 -4.71 -5.55 9.10
N GLN A 96 -3.73 -6.07 9.86
CA GLN A 96 -3.11 -5.34 10.96
C GLN A 96 -2.29 -4.16 10.43
N MET A 97 -1.43 -4.42 9.45
CA MET A 97 -0.64 -3.39 8.76
C MET A 97 -1.53 -2.39 8.04
N LEU A 98 -2.62 -2.84 7.41
CA LEU A 98 -3.57 -1.94 6.76
C LEU A 98 -4.22 -0.97 7.76
N LYS A 99 -4.66 -1.46 8.93
CA LYS A 99 -5.23 -0.61 10.00
C LYS A 99 -4.20 0.36 10.59
N PHE A 100 -2.95 -0.10 10.76
CA PHE A 100 -1.86 0.76 11.18
C PHE A 100 -1.65 1.88 10.17
N LEU A 101 -1.60 1.58 8.87
CA LEU A 101 -1.42 2.57 7.82
C LEU A 101 -2.57 3.57 7.76
N ASP A 102 -3.83 3.13 7.93
CA ASP A 102 -5.00 4.03 8.00
C ASP A 102 -4.84 5.03 9.17
N THR A 103 -4.38 4.55 10.33
CA THR A 103 -4.13 5.40 11.52
C THR A 103 -2.95 6.34 11.31
N PHE A 104 -1.82 5.81 10.82
CA PHE A 104 -0.60 6.58 10.55
C PHE A 104 -0.83 7.69 9.50
N LYS A 105 -1.70 7.43 8.52
CA LYS A 105 -2.12 8.41 7.50
C LYS A 105 -3.29 9.28 7.94
N SER A 106 -3.72 9.19 9.21
CA SER A 106 -4.81 10.01 9.75
C SER A 106 -6.07 9.98 8.88
N VAL A 107 -6.47 8.79 8.41
CA VAL A 107 -7.69 8.58 7.64
C VAL A 107 -8.92 8.77 8.56
N PRO A 108 -9.99 9.47 8.12
CA PRO A 108 -10.20 10.10 6.81
C PRO A 108 -9.85 11.60 6.75
N THR A 109 -9.12 12.12 7.74
CA THR A 109 -8.89 13.58 7.88
C THR A 109 -7.84 14.11 6.91
N TRP A 110 -6.64 13.52 6.89
CA TRP A 110 -5.53 13.99 6.04
C TRP A 110 -5.51 13.26 4.70
N TYR A 111 -5.71 11.95 4.74
CA TYR A 111 -5.77 11.09 3.58
C TYR A 111 -7.05 10.26 3.61
N GLN A 112 -7.39 9.72 2.45
CA GLN A 112 -8.43 8.74 2.26
C GLN A 112 -7.81 7.58 1.50
N ARG A 113 -8.11 6.36 1.95
CA ARG A 113 -7.69 5.16 1.23
C ARG A 113 -8.62 4.95 0.04
N THR A 114 -8.09 5.16 -1.15
CA THR A 114 -8.81 5.04 -2.43
C THR A 114 -8.20 3.93 -3.28
N VAL A 115 -8.90 3.50 -4.32
CA VAL A 115 -8.37 2.52 -5.28
C VAL A 115 -7.92 3.27 -6.53
N VAL A 116 -6.73 2.95 -7.02
CA VAL A 116 -6.21 3.49 -8.29
C VAL A 116 -5.66 2.37 -9.17
N GLN A 117 -5.68 2.62 -10.47
CA GLN A 117 -5.00 1.79 -11.46
C GLN A 117 -3.53 2.15 -11.53
N LEU A 118 -2.68 1.13 -11.48
CA LEU A 118 -1.25 1.24 -11.71
C LEU A 118 -0.83 0.43 -12.92
N GLU A 119 0.16 0.95 -13.66
CA GLU A 119 0.95 0.18 -14.61
C GLU A 119 2.17 -0.40 -13.89
N VAL A 120 2.28 -1.73 -13.87
CA VAL A 120 3.39 -2.43 -13.21
C VAL A 120 4.67 -2.24 -14.02
N LYS A 121 5.74 -1.77 -13.36
CA LYS A 121 7.07 -1.62 -13.97
C LYS A 121 7.91 -2.88 -13.74
N GLU A 122 7.92 -3.37 -12.52
CA GLU A 122 8.65 -4.56 -12.09
C GLU A 122 7.79 -5.35 -11.10
N TRP A 123 7.85 -6.68 -11.17
CA TRP A 123 7.18 -7.55 -10.21
C TRP A 123 8.12 -8.66 -9.73
N VAL A 124 8.30 -8.74 -8.42
CA VAL A 124 9.13 -9.73 -7.73
C VAL A 124 8.34 -10.59 -6.74
N GLY A 125 7.06 -10.28 -6.51
CA GLY A 125 6.20 -11.03 -5.61
C GLY A 125 6.12 -12.51 -5.98
N LYS A 126 6.45 -13.39 -5.02
CA LYS A 126 6.43 -14.85 -5.15
C LYS A 126 5.35 -15.40 -4.22
N THR A 127 4.09 -15.31 -4.59
CA THR A 127 3.05 -16.02 -3.82
C THR A 127 2.67 -17.29 -4.57
N GLU A 128 2.83 -18.45 -3.91
CA GLU A 128 2.24 -19.70 -4.37
C GLU A 128 0.74 -19.51 -4.58
N GLY A 129 0.26 -19.76 -5.79
CA GLY A 129 -1.16 -19.64 -6.15
C GLY A 129 -1.64 -18.24 -6.54
N GLU A 130 -0.78 -17.21 -6.59
CA GLU A 130 -1.14 -15.90 -7.16
C GLU A 130 -0.58 -15.72 -8.58
N GLU A 131 -1.38 -15.07 -9.43
CA GLU A 131 -1.00 -14.73 -10.79
C GLU A 131 0.18 -13.75 -10.79
N LYS A 132 1.28 -14.15 -11.44
CA LYS A 132 2.43 -13.29 -11.66
C LYS A 132 2.00 -12.11 -12.53
N VAL A 133 2.09 -10.90 -12.00
CA VAL A 133 1.75 -9.69 -12.76
C VAL A 133 2.92 -9.34 -13.67
N SER A 134 2.67 -9.31 -14.98
CA SER A 134 3.70 -8.97 -15.96
C SER A 134 3.96 -7.47 -16.00
N PRO A 135 5.20 -7.01 -16.25
CA PRO A 135 5.47 -5.60 -16.57
C PRO A 135 4.54 -5.10 -17.68
N GLY A 136 4.04 -3.86 -17.55
CA GLY A 136 3.05 -3.24 -18.42
C GLY A 136 1.59 -3.59 -18.10
N SER A 137 1.34 -4.57 -17.22
CA SER A 137 -0.03 -4.91 -16.81
C SER A 137 -0.64 -3.80 -15.95
N ILE A 138 -1.95 -3.61 -16.07
CA ILE A 138 -2.72 -2.72 -15.19
C ILE A 138 -3.28 -3.51 -14.01
N THR A 139 -3.16 -2.96 -12.80
CA THR A 139 -3.71 -3.57 -11.57
C THR A 139 -4.33 -2.52 -10.67
N ASP A 140 -5.44 -2.88 -10.03
CA ASP A 140 -6.10 -2.06 -9.01
C ASP A 140 -5.45 -2.30 -7.64
N VAL A 141 -5.09 -1.22 -6.96
CA VAL A 141 -4.50 -1.26 -5.62
C VAL A 141 -4.99 -0.11 -4.78
N PHE A 142 -4.91 -0.27 -3.45
CA PHE A 142 -5.17 0.84 -2.55
C PHE A 142 -4.03 1.85 -2.52
N VAL A 143 -4.36 3.12 -2.37
CA VAL A 143 -3.40 4.22 -2.20
C VAL A 143 -4.00 5.24 -1.22
N TYR A 144 -3.14 5.96 -0.50
CA TYR A 144 -3.57 7.09 0.32
C TYR A 144 -3.52 8.38 -0.48
N THR A 145 -4.67 8.92 -0.83
CA THR A 145 -4.81 10.20 -1.55
C THR A 145 -5.45 11.25 -0.66
N ALA A 146 -5.25 12.54 -0.92
CA ALA A 146 -6.00 13.61 -0.28
C ALA A 146 -7.13 14.14 -1.17
N THR A 147 -8.37 14.04 -0.70
CA THR A 147 -9.57 14.65 -1.29
C THR A 147 -9.90 15.99 -0.66
N THR A 148 -9.41 16.23 0.56
CA THR A 148 -9.59 17.47 1.31
C THR A 148 -8.23 18.10 1.55
N TYR A 149 -7.97 19.24 0.92
CA TYR A 149 -6.68 19.94 0.97
C TYR A 149 -6.86 21.44 0.82
N LYS A 150 -5.85 22.23 1.19
CA LYS A 150 -5.90 23.69 1.02
C LYS A 150 -5.90 24.05 -0.48
N PRO A 151 -6.68 25.06 -0.92
CA PRO A 151 -6.82 25.37 -2.35
C PRO A 151 -5.50 25.70 -3.06
N ASP A 152 -4.55 26.31 -2.36
CA ASP A 152 -3.22 26.67 -2.85
C ASP A 152 -2.34 25.46 -3.18
N TRP A 153 -2.59 24.29 -2.59
CA TRP A 153 -1.82 23.07 -2.85
C TRP A 153 -1.88 22.64 -4.32
N ARG A 154 -2.94 22.99 -5.06
CA ARG A 154 -3.09 22.70 -6.49
C ARG A 154 -2.06 23.42 -7.36
N SER A 155 -1.49 24.51 -6.86
CA SER A 155 -0.52 25.34 -7.59
C SER A 155 0.93 25.02 -7.21
N LEU A 156 1.15 24.09 -6.28
CA LEU A 156 2.48 23.67 -5.87
C LEU A 156 3.18 22.88 -6.98
N PRO A 157 4.53 22.86 -6.99
CA PRO A 157 5.29 21.97 -7.87
C PRO A 157 4.83 20.52 -7.72
N CYS A 158 4.60 19.87 -8.87
CA CYS A 158 4.24 18.46 -8.92
C CYS A 158 5.50 17.62 -9.19
N TYR A 159 5.58 16.47 -8.53
CA TYR A 159 6.71 15.57 -8.62
C TYR A 159 6.28 14.23 -9.22
N GLU A 160 7.14 13.61 -10.04
CA GLU A 160 6.91 12.26 -10.54
C GLU A 160 7.37 11.18 -9.56
N ASN A 161 8.37 11.48 -8.72
CA ASN A 161 8.97 10.55 -7.79
C ASN A 161 9.44 11.32 -6.55
N TYR A 162 8.78 11.13 -5.41
CA TYR A 162 9.21 11.75 -4.16
C TYR A 162 10.52 11.15 -3.65
N ASP A 163 11.43 12.02 -3.20
CA ASP A 163 12.61 11.68 -2.43
C ASP A 163 12.87 12.75 -1.36
N SER A 164 12.91 12.38 -0.08
CA SER A 164 13.20 13.34 0.99
C SER A 164 14.54 14.07 0.81
N GLU A 165 15.53 13.44 0.19
CA GLU A 165 16.83 14.07 -0.08
C GLU A 165 16.93 14.58 -1.53
N GLY A 166 15.78 14.77 -2.20
CA GLY A 166 15.70 15.23 -3.58
C GLY A 166 16.22 16.65 -3.81
N ASP A 167 16.44 16.98 -5.08
CA ASP A 167 16.97 18.27 -5.56
C ASP A 167 16.06 19.48 -5.26
N HIS A 168 14.80 19.24 -4.89
CA HIS A 168 13.87 20.26 -4.40
C HIS A 168 14.29 20.89 -3.07
N GLY A 169 15.21 20.28 -2.30
CA GLY A 169 15.71 20.83 -1.03
C GLY A 169 14.70 20.83 0.13
N LEU A 170 13.51 20.26 -0.08
CA LEU A 170 12.42 20.16 0.90
C LEU A 170 12.50 18.82 1.67
N LYS A 171 13.47 18.71 2.57
CA LYS A 171 13.67 17.50 3.38
C LYS A 171 12.53 17.26 4.37
N TYR A 172 12.04 16.03 4.45
CA TYR A 172 11.02 15.63 5.42
C TYR A 172 11.48 15.95 6.85
N ASN A 173 10.64 16.68 7.60
CA ASN A 173 10.93 17.02 8.98
C ASN A 173 10.21 16.05 9.92
N THR A 174 10.97 15.40 10.79
CA THR A 174 10.47 14.50 11.83
C THR A 174 10.17 15.27 13.11
N GLU A 175 9.45 16.39 13.08
CA GLU A 175 8.88 16.95 14.33
C GLU A 175 7.79 15.99 14.86
N GLU A 176 8.21 14.77 15.24
CA GLU A 176 7.64 14.04 16.35
C GLU A 176 7.83 14.96 17.54
N LYS A 177 6.85 15.83 17.78
CA LYS A 177 6.71 16.49 19.08
C LYS A 177 6.56 15.35 20.09
N LEU A 178 7.67 14.99 20.71
CA LEU A 178 7.71 14.32 22.02
C LEU A 178 6.89 15.15 23.01
#